data_AF-A0A8H7E4E1-F1
#
_entry.id   AF-A0A8H7E4E1-F1
#
_cell.length_a   1.000
_cell.length_b   1.000
_cell.length_c   1.000
_cell.angle_alpha   90.00
_cell.angle_beta   90.00
_cell.angle_gamma   90.00
#
_symmetry.space_group_name_H-M   'P 1'
#
loop_
_entity.id
_entity.type
_entity.pdbx_description
1 polymer ?
#
loop_
_entity_poly.entity_id
_entity_poly.type
_entity_poly.pdbx_seq_one_letter_code
_entity_poly.pdbx_strand_id
1 'polypeptide(L)'
;MNCPSRNDDTDRHPHWNQNPPALTADLTTRADLNGIANTRELDGAEHSNQPDKEQDKSPRDAATLGAERPAGAEQEEEEPERKACTLSPAPHEDPDGKTSFTHLAAQCTRRLLEILTKYSRFIGPGFLIAVAYIDPGNYATDVNAGAATRFAHLFIVLMSNLFAIFLQTLCIRLGSVTGLNLAENCRKHLPRWLVIILYIFSESAIIATDIAEVIGSAIALNLLLHIPLIAGCAITLVDVFFILIFYRPNGSMLHIRIFEYFVMALVLGVVVCFCIQLSYIQNTPVGQVFRGYLPSAEVVRGNGVYLSCGILGATVMPHSIFLGSGVVQSRLRQFDVSAGTVDAPTSADDSKSLDEKYRPSIAAIKSCLHYSVVELAFSLFTFALFINSAILITAGAWLYNNSEAAEADLFGIHNLLSTTIAPIAGTLFALALLLSGTSAGIVCTIAGQMVSEGMLNWSVRPWLRRLLTRSISIVPSVIVAGAVGRQGLNDALTASQVALSVILPFVTAPLIYFTCRSHIMTVITAPSDNDAGEAETESAGVNMRNGWIVTIFAMLIWLVLVVMNVALLVLVGLGKA
;
A
#
# COMPACT_ATOMS: atom_id res chain seq x y z
N MET A 1 13.84 -30.41 -49.48
CA MET A 1 14.16 -29.27 -50.38
C MET A 1 15.00 -28.28 -49.58
N ASN A 2 16.02 -27.67 -50.18
CA ASN A 2 16.99 -26.85 -49.46
C ASN A 2 17.36 -25.63 -50.32
N CYS A 3 17.19 -24.41 -49.79
CA CYS A 3 17.56 -23.15 -50.44
C CYS A 3 17.42 -21.98 -49.45
N PRO A 4 18.28 -20.95 -49.51
CA PRO A 4 19.72 -21.11 -49.38
C PRO A 4 20.32 -20.19 -48.29
N SER A 5 21.59 -20.43 -47.94
CA SER A 5 22.37 -19.54 -47.08
C SER A 5 22.61 -18.17 -47.74
N ARG A 6 22.65 -17.12 -46.91
CA ARG A 6 23.01 -15.75 -47.31
C ARG A 6 24.52 -15.63 -47.57
N ASN A 7 24.88 -15.05 -48.72
CA ASN A 7 26.26 -14.76 -49.09
C ASN A 7 26.59 -13.29 -48.75
N ASP A 8 27.30 -13.06 -47.64
CA ASP A 8 27.90 -11.76 -47.31
C ASP A 8 29.44 -11.89 -47.33
N ASP A 9 30.15 -10.82 -47.71
CA ASP A 9 31.58 -10.86 -48.06
C ASP A 9 32.52 -11.32 -46.91
N THR A 10 33.25 -12.42 -47.11
CA THR A 10 34.29 -12.87 -46.17
C THR A 10 35.63 -12.13 -46.31
N ASP A 11 35.87 -11.44 -47.44
CA ASP A 11 37.15 -10.80 -47.78
C ASP A 11 37.52 -9.57 -46.92
N ARG A 12 36.66 -9.13 -45.98
CA ARG A 12 36.89 -7.92 -45.16
C ARG A 12 37.05 -8.17 -43.66
N HIS A 13 36.62 -9.32 -43.13
CA HIS A 13 36.60 -9.58 -41.69
C HIS A 13 37.04 -11.02 -41.32
N PRO A 14 38.36 -11.33 -41.32
CA PRO A 14 38.90 -12.67 -41.09
C PRO A 14 38.74 -13.20 -39.64
N HIS A 15 38.02 -12.50 -38.77
CA HIS A 15 37.85 -12.83 -37.35
C HIS A 15 36.44 -13.33 -36.97
N TRP A 16 35.54 -13.50 -37.95
CA TRP A 16 34.16 -13.96 -37.72
C TRP A 16 33.95 -15.48 -37.85
N ASN A 17 35.01 -16.26 -38.06
CA ASN A 17 34.94 -17.73 -37.99
C ASN A 17 35.33 -18.22 -36.58
N GLN A 18 34.33 -18.49 -35.73
CA GLN A 18 34.53 -19.03 -34.38
C GLN A 18 34.11 -20.50 -34.28
N ASN A 19 34.91 -21.41 -34.84
CA ASN A 19 34.97 -22.79 -34.35
C ASN A 19 36.01 -22.89 -33.21
N PRO A 20 35.73 -23.60 -32.10
CA PRO A 20 36.63 -23.67 -30.97
C PRO A 20 37.92 -24.49 -31.30
N PRO A 21 39.11 -24.03 -30.88
CA PRO A 21 40.36 -24.75 -31.11
C PRO A 21 40.51 -25.98 -30.20
N ALA A 22 41.28 -26.96 -30.65
CA ALA A 22 41.38 -28.27 -30.01
C ALA A 22 42.25 -28.29 -28.75
N LEU A 23 41.68 -28.70 -27.61
CA LEU A 23 42.39 -29.32 -26.47
C LEU A 23 41.44 -29.99 -25.44
N THR A 24 40.52 -30.85 -25.90
CA THR A 24 39.62 -31.63 -25.03
C THR A 24 39.56 -33.09 -25.46
N ALA A 25 40.21 -33.97 -24.68
CA ALA A 25 40.22 -35.41 -24.89
C ALA A 25 40.35 -36.16 -23.55
N ASP A 26 39.21 -36.38 -22.89
CA ASP A 26 38.83 -37.56 -22.10
C ASP A 26 37.35 -37.33 -21.66
N LEU A 27 36.40 -38.28 -21.65
CA LEU A 27 36.41 -39.73 -21.38
C LEU A 27 36.85 -40.11 -19.95
N THR A 28 35.88 -40.22 -19.03
CA THR A 28 35.47 -41.55 -18.53
C THR A 28 34.20 -41.57 -17.66
N THR A 29 33.35 -42.58 -17.94
CA THR A 29 32.49 -43.33 -17.01
C THR A 29 31.38 -42.69 -16.14
N ARG A 30 30.14 -43.08 -16.50
CA ARG A 30 29.13 -43.84 -15.69
C ARG A 30 27.97 -43.13 -14.98
N ALA A 31 26.78 -43.66 -15.29
CA ALA A 31 25.61 -43.87 -14.42
C ALA A 31 24.84 -42.61 -13.93
N ASP A 32 23.53 -42.61 -13.73
CA ASP A 32 22.47 -43.60 -14.05
C ASP A 32 21.17 -42.82 -14.37
N LEU A 33 20.33 -43.32 -15.29
CA LEU A 33 18.91 -42.94 -15.43
C LEU A 33 18.22 -43.86 -16.47
N ASN A 34 17.44 -44.81 -15.97
CA ASN A 34 16.83 -45.88 -16.76
C ASN A 34 15.55 -45.45 -17.51
N GLY A 35 15.59 -45.47 -18.85
CA GLY A 35 14.46 -45.83 -19.73
C GLY A 35 13.21 -44.91 -19.77
N ILE A 36 12.28 -45.04 -20.72
CA ILE A 36 12.18 -45.73 -22.02
C ILE A 36 11.27 -44.78 -22.85
N ALA A 37 11.74 -44.12 -23.90
CA ALA A 37 11.81 -44.61 -25.29
C ALA A 37 10.44 -45.02 -25.88
N ASN A 38 9.94 -44.25 -26.85
CA ASN A 38 8.71 -44.57 -27.60
C ASN A 38 8.88 -45.81 -28.51
N THR A 39 7.87 -46.69 -28.52
CA THR A 39 7.59 -47.63 -29.64
C THR A 39 6.08 -47.75 -29.85
N ARG A 40 5.64 -47.93 -31.10
CA ARG A 40 4.22 -47.83 -31.50
C ARG A 40 3.91 -48.77 -32.68
N GLU A 41 3.52 -49.99 -32.37
CA GLU A 41 2.93 -51.04 -33.24
C GLU A 41 2.22 -52.02 -32.27
N LEU A 42 0.95 -52.44 -32.41
CA LEU A 42 0.15 -53.05 -33.49
C LEU A 42 0.14 -54.59 -33.47
N ASP A 43 -1.09 -55.13 -33.49
CA ASP A 43 -1.53 -56.52 -33.68
C ASP A 43 -1.02 -57.64 -32.73
N GLY A 44 -1.82 -58.73 -32.60
CA GLY A 44 -1.41 -59.98 -31.94
C GLY A 44 -2.40 -60.56 -30.92
N ALA A 45 -3.30 -61.42 -31.39
CA ALA A 45 -4.44 -61.99 -30.67
C ALA A 45 -4.14 -63.05 -29.56
N GLU A 46 -5.22 -63.39 -28.83
CA GLU A 46 -5.56 -64.70 -28.23
C GLU A 46 -5.04 -65.19 -26.85
N HIS A 47 -6.02 -65.67 -26.05
CA HIS A 47 -6.01 -66.79 -25.06
C HIS A 47 -5.04 -66.81 -23.84
N SER A 48 -5.39 -67.36 -22.66
CA SER A 48 -6.71 -67.77 -22.11
C SER A 48 -6.69 -68.08 -20.58
N ASN A 49 -7.85 -67.91 -19.94
CA ASN A 49 -8.47 -68.76 -18.89
C ASN A 49 -7.85 -69.07 -17.48
N GLN A 50 -8.71 -68.76 -16.47
CA GLN A 50 -9.06 -69.59 -15.27
C GLN A 50 -8.21 -69.46 -13.96
N PRO A 51 -8.72 -69.86 -12.76
CA PRO A 51 -9.56 -68.97 -11.92
C PRO A 51 -9.28 -69.07 -10.38
N ASP A 52 -10.32 -68.78 -9.56
CA ASP A 52 -10.55 -69.10 -8.14
C ASP A 52 -9.86 -68.18 -7.08
N LYS A 53 -10.50 -67.81 -5.95
CA LYS A 53 -11.82 -68.18 -5.38
C LYS A 53 -12.32 -67.19 -4.30
N GLU A 54 -13.65 -67.01 -4.22
CA GLU A 54 -14.47 -66.69 -3.00
C GLU A 54 -14.15 -65.41 -2.18
N GLN A 55 -15.05 -64.76 -1.42
CA GLN A 55 -16.48 -64.88 -1.00
C GLN A 55 -16.90 -63.44 -0.53
N ASP A 56 -18.15 -62.96 -0.34
CA ASP A 56 -19.55 -63.45 -0.43
C ASP A 56 -20.51 -62.20 -0.45
N LYS A 57 -21.84 -62.40 -0.56
CA LYS A 57 -22.97 -61.50 -0.19
C LYS A 57 -23.31 -60.28 -1.07
N SER A 58 -24.16 -60.54 -2.06
CA SER A 58 -25.35 -59.70 -2.35
C SER A 58 -26.59 -60.35 -1.69
N PRO A 59 -27.71 -59.62 -1.49
CA PRO A 59 -28.86 -59.89 -2.38
C PRO A 59 -29.70 -58.62 -2.72
N ARG A 60 -30.08 -58.42 -4.01
CA ARG A 60 -31.45 -58.60 -4.59
C ARG A 60 -32.47 -57.47 -4.31
N ASP A 61 -33.49 -57.21 -5.13
CA ASP A 61 -33.96 -57.77 -6.42
C ASP A 61 -34.59 -56.62 -7.25
N ALA A 62 -34.38 -56.52 -8.58
CA ALA A 62 -35.32 -56.90 -9.67
C ALA A 62 -36.51 -55.91 -9.92
N ALA A 63 -37.09 -55.74 -11.13
CA ALA A 63 -36.92 -56.44 -12.40
C ALA A 63 -37.13 -55.52 -13.64
N THR A 64 -36.80 -56.03 -14.83
CA THR A 64 -36.79 -55.36 -16.15
C THR A 64 -38.10 -55.51 -16.95
N LEU A 65 -38.41 -54.53 -17.81
CA LEU A 65 -39.10 -54.57 -19.15
C LEU A 65 -39.28 -53.08 -19.58
N GLY A 66 -39.10 -52.59 -20.80
CA GLY A 66 -39.00 -53.17 -22.16
C GLY A 66 -40.25 -52.78 -22.98
N ALA A 67 -40.21 -52.31 -24.24
CA ALA A 67 -39.15 -51.77 -25.12
C ALA A 67 -39.83 -51.21 -26.40
N GLU A 68 -39.37 -50.10 -27.02
CA GLU A 68 -39.65 -49.78 -28.43
C GLU A 68 -38.77 -48.64 -29.03
N ARG A 69 -38.85 -48.44 -30.35
CA ARG A 69 -38.11 -47.50 -31.24
C ARG A 69 -39.11 -46.91 -32.27
N PRO A 70 -38.78 -45.93 -33.14
CA PRO A 70 -37.51 -45.23 -33.40
C PRO A 70 -37.64 -43.73 -32.94
N ALA A 71 -37.20 -42.63 -33.58
CA ALA A 71 -36.53 -42.34 -34.85
C ALA A 71 -35.83 -40.96 -34.84
N GLY A 72 -34.99 -40.69 -35.85
CA GLY A 72 -34.46 -39.36 -36.19
C GLY A 72 -33.08 -39.03 -35.60
N ALA A 73 -32.15 -38.62 -36.46
CA ALA A 73 -30.83 -38.11 -36.08
C ALA A 73 -30.38 -37.05 -37.10
N GLU A 74 -29.82 -35.96 -36.61
CA GLU A 74 -28.96 -35.04 -37.36
C GLU A 74 -28.04 -34.33 -36.36
N GLN A 75 -26.91 -33.82 -36.84
CA GLN A 75 -25.84 -33.23 -36.03
C GLN A 75 -25.75 -31.73 -36.30
N GLU A 76 -25.45 -30.93 -35.29
CA GLU A 76 -24.96 -29.56 -35.48
C GLU A 76 -23.98 -29.17 -34.36
N GLU A 77 -23.15 -28.16 -34.61
CA GLU A 77 -21.92 -27.87 -33.86
C GLU A 77 -22.13 -26.74 -32.82
N GLU A 78 -21.65 -26.91 -31.58
CA GLU A 78 -21.70 -25.84 -30.56
C GLU A 78 -20.54 -24.84 -30.73
N GLU A 79 -20.82 -23.72 -31.39
CA GLU A 79 -19.97 -22.52 -31.37
C GLU A 79 -20.10 -21.79 -30.01
N PRO A 80 -19.02 -21.29 -29.38
CA PRO A 80 -19.09 -20.69 -28.04
C PRO A 80 -19.80 -19.32 -28.03
N GLU A 81 -20.96 -19.25 -27.38
CA GLU A 81 -21.81 -18.04 -27.28
C GLU A 81 -21.03 -16.77 -26.88
N ARG A 82 -20.99 -15.80 -27.80
CA ARG A 82 -20.78 -14.39 -27.43
C ARG A 82 -22.01 -13.89 -26.67
N LYS A 83 -21.90 -13.72 -25.35
CA LYS A 83 -22.95 -13.05 -24.54
C LYS A 83 -23.05 -11.56 -24.86
N ALA A 84 -23.77 -11.26 -25.93
CA ALA A 84 -24.18 -9.91 -26.29
C ALA A 84 -25.04 -9.27 -25.19
N CYS A 85 -24.96 -7.94 -25.05
CA CYS A 85 -25.81 -7.22 -24.11
C CYS A 85 -27.27 -7.24 -24.56
N THR A 86 -28.07 -8.12 -23.96
CA THR A 86 -29.54 -8.07 -24.08
C THR A 86 -30.03 -6.75 -23.48
N LEU A 87 -30.71 -5.92 -24.28
CA LEU A 87 -31.46 -4.80 -23.72
C LEU A 87 -32.59 -5.35 -22.85
N SER A 88 -32.75 -4.82 -21.64
CA SER A 88 -33.98 -5.03 -20.87
C SER A 88 -35.18 -4.48 -21.66
N PRO A 89 -36.34 -5.17 -21.64
CA PRO A 89 -37.54 -4.64 -22.27
C PRO A 89 -37.97 -3.31 -21.61
N ALA A 90 -38.59 -2.44 -22.40
CA ALA A 90 -39.20 -1.22 -21.86
C ALA A 90 -40.32 -1.58 -20.87
N PRO A 91 -40.47 -0.84 -19.76
CA PRO A 91 -41.57 -1.08 -18.83
C PRO A 91 -42.90 -0.70 -19.49
N HIS A 92 -43.92 -1.53 -19.31
CA HIS A 92 -45.30 -1.16 -19.61
C HIS A 92 -45.74 0.02 -18.73
N GLU A 93 -46.45 0.98 -19.31
CA GLU A 93 -47.12 2.04 -18.56
C GLU A 93 -48.47 1.54 -18.02
N ASP A 94 -48.54 1.21 -16.73
CA ASP A 94 -49.81 1.03 -16.02
C ASP A 94 -50.44 2.40 -15.73
N PRO A 95 -51.65 2.70 -16.24
CA PRO A 95 -52.24 4.03 -16.14
C PRO A 95 -53.05 4.23 -14.85
N ASP A 96 -52.42 4.15 -13.67
CA ASP A 96 -53.09 4.53 -12.41
C ASP A 96 -52.18 5.26 -11.40
N GLY A 97 -52.62 6.45 -10.99
CA GLY A 97 -51.78 7.45 -10.34
C GLY A 97 -51.70 7.32 -8.82
N LYS A 98 -50.79 6.46 -8.31
CA LYS A 98 -50.37 6.43 -6.88
C LYS A 98 -48.97 5.81 -6.67
N THR A 99 -47.94 6.42 -7.25
CA THR A 99 -46.53 6.03 -7.00
C THR A 99 -46.13 6.29 -5.55
N SER A 100 -46.21 5.25 -4.70
CA SER A 100 -45.91 5.37 -3.27
C SER A 100 -44.45 5.76 -3.01
N PHE A 101 -44.25 6.75 -2.13
CA PHE A 101 -42.95 7.25 -1.68
C PHE A 101 -42.04 6.13 -1.14
N THR A 102 -42.63 5.08 -0.56
CA THR A 102 -41.92 3.89 -0.07
C THR A 102 -41.22 3.10 -1.16
N HIS A 103 -41.78 3.03 -2.37
CA HIS A 103 -41.18 2.27 -3.48
C HIS A 103 -39.97 3.01 -4.06
N LEU A 104 -40.06 4.34 -4.17
CA LEU A 104 -38.97 5.20 -4.62
C LEU A 104 -37.82 5.23 -3.59
N ALA A 105 -38.15 5.25 -2.30
CA ALA A 105 -37.17 5.05 -1.23
C ALA A 105 -36.50 3.66 -1.29
N ALA A 106 -37.26 2.58 -1.49
CA ALA A 106 -36.72 1.22 -1.60
C ALA A 106 -35.83 1.01 -2.85
N GLN A 107 -36.14 1.68 -3.95
CA GLN A 107 -35.33 1.65 -5.17
C GLN A 107 -34.04 2.47 -5.01
N CYS A 108 -34.11 3.58 -4.26
CA CYS A 108 -32.94 4.36 -3.86
C CYS A 108 -32.03 3.57 -2.90
N THR A 109 -32.58 2.93 -1.87
CA THR A 109 -31.78 2.12 -0.93
C THR A 109 -31.16 0.88 -1.58
N ARG A 110 -31.83 0.22 -2.54
CA ARG A 110 -31.22 -0.86 -3.34
C ARG A 110 -30.04 -0.37 -4.17
N ARG A 111 -30.19 0.74 -4.91
CA ARG A 111 -29.07 1.35 -5.64
C ARG A 111 -27.92 1.76 -4.71
N LEU A 112 -28.22 2.33 -3.54
CA LEU A 112 -27.23 2.61 -2.51
C LEU A 112 -26.53 1.34 -2.01
N LEU A 113 -27.24 0.24 -1.80
CA LEU A 113 -26.67 -1.05 -1.38
C LEU A 113 -25.77 -1.67 -2.45
N GLU A 114 -26.19 -1.62 -3.73
CA GLU A 114 -25.40 -2.07 -4.87
C GLU A 114 -24.13 -1.26 -5.02
N ILE A 115 -24.21 0.07 -4.88
CA ILE A 115 -23.07 0.99 -4.87
C ILE A 115 -22.16 0.68 -3.67
N LEU A 116 -22.69 0.54 -2.45
CA LEU A 116 -21.92 0.19 -1.25
C LEU A 116 -21.21 -1.17 -1.40
N THR A 117 -21.88 -2.17 -1.96
CA THR A 117 -21.33 -3.52 -2.15
C THR A 117 -20.23 -3.52 -3.20
N LYS A 118 -20.41 -2.77 -4.30
CA LYS A 118 -19.37 -2.55 -5.32
C LYS A 118 -18.18 -1.77 -4.77
N TYR A 119 -18.43 -0.77 -3.92
CA TYR A 119 -17.40 0.04 -3.25
C TYR A 119 -16.61 -0.80 -2.22
N SER A 120 -17.31 -1.60 -1.41
CA SER A 120 -16.74 -2.51 -0.40
C SER A 120 -15.76 -3.53 -1.01
N ARG A 121 -15.99 -3.97 -2.25
CA ARG A 121 -15.04 -4.80 -3.00
C ARG A 121 -13.75 -4.05 -3.44
N PHE A 122 -13.78 -2.73 -3.48
CA PHE A 122 -12.63 -1.86 -3.76
C PHE A 122 -11.94 -1.30 -2.51
N ILE A 123 -12.61 -1.24 -1.35
CA ILE A 123 -12.00 -0.89 -0.07
C ILE A 123 -10.76 -1.77 0.20
N GLY A 124 -9.69 -1.14 0.70
CA GLY A 124 -8.43 -1.78 1.07
C GLY A 124 -7.23 -0.86 0.87
N PRO A 125 -6.88 -0.45 -0.36
CA PRO A 125 -5.70 0.35 -0.66
C PRO A 125 -5.65 1.70 0.07
N GLY A 126 -6.76 2.45 0.06
CA GLY A 126 -6.87 3.74 0.74
C GLY A 126 -6.70 3.61 2.25
N PHE A 127 -7.27 2.57 2.85
CA PHE A 127 -7.08 2.27 4.28
C PHE A 127 -5.66 1.84 4.61
N LEU A 128 -5.04 0.96 3.83
CA LEU A 128 -3.66 0.53 4.04
C LEU A 128 -2.68 1.72 3.98
N ILE A 129 -2.93 2.69 3.09
CA ILE A 129 -2.18 3.95 3.06
C ILE A 129 -2.46 4.78 4.31
N ALA A 130 -3.73 4.96 4.69
CA ALA A 130 -4.13 5.79 5.83
C ALA A 130 -3.59 5.31 7.19
N VAL A 131 -3.25 4.03 7.35
CA VAL A 131 -2.70 3.51 8.62
C VAL A 131 -1.28 3.99 8.90
N ALA A 132 -0.51 4.33 7.87
CA ALA A 132 0.78 5.00 8.05
C ALA A 132 0.62 6.33 8.82
N TYR A 133 -0.50 7.03 8.58
CA TYR A 133 -0.81 8.34 9.17
C TYR A 133 -1.40 8.25 10.59
N ILE A 134 -1.45 7.05 11.17
CA ILE A 134 -2.02 6.71 12.48
C ILE A 134 -0.92 6.10 13.40
N ASP A 135 0.36 6.24 13.02
CA ASP A 135 1.50 5.64 13.72
C ASP A 135 1.84 6.33 15.08
N PRO A 136 2.71 5.72 15.91
CA PRO A 136 3.17 6.35 17.16
C PRO A 136 3.93 7.67 16.98
N GLY A 137 4.54 7.91 15.81
CA GLY A 137 5.18 9.17 15.45
C GLY A 137 4.20 10.34 15.39
N ASN A 138 3.09 10.18 14.65
CA ASN A 138 2.00 11.17 14.62
C ASN A 138 1.48 11.45 16.03
N TYR A 139 1.23 10.39 16.81
CA TYR A 139 0.76 10.51 18.20
C TYR A 139 1.69 11.42 19.01
N ALA A 140 3.01 11.16 19.01
CA ALA A 140 3.95 11.96 19.79
C ALA A 140 3.97 13.45 19.38
N THR A 141 3.89 13.76 18.08
CA THR A 141 3.84 15.15 17.60
C THR A 141 2.53 15.86 17.96
N ASP A 142 1.39 15.18 17.85
CA ASP A 142 0.08 15.75 18.20
C ASP A 142 -0.07 15.95 19.72
N VAL A 143 0.47 15.03 20.52
CA VAL A 143 0.52 15.15 21.99
C VAL A 143 1.35 16.35 22.41
N ASN A 144 2.57 16.49 21.89
CA ASN A 144 3.47 17.59 22.23
C ASN A 144 2.85 18.94 21.77
N ALA A 145 2.33 19.01 20.54
CA ALA A 145 1.73 20.23 20.03
C ALA A 145 0.45 20.66 20.77
N GLY A 146 -0.41 19.71 21.15
CA GLY A 146 -1.59 19.97 21.97
C GLY A 146 -1.23 20.42 23.39
N ALA A 147 -0.23 19.79 24.01
CA ALA A 147 0.27 20.20 25.32
C ALA A 147 0.89 21.61 25.32
N ALA A 148 1.69 21.96 24.31
CA ALA A 148 2.39 23.23 24.24
C ALA A 148 1.51 24.41 23.76
N THR A 149 0.49 24.16 22.93
CA THR A 149 -0.28 25.23 22.24
C THR A 149 -1.80 25.06 22.28
N ARG A 150 -2.28 24.13 23.10
CA ARG A 150 -3.68 23.79 23.31
C ARG A 150 -4.39 23.27 22.05
N PHE A 151 -4.78 24.16 21.16
CA PHE A 151 -5.55 23.86 19.95
C PHE A 151 -4.99 24.55 18.69
N ALA A 152 -3.97 25.42 18.82
CA ALA A 152 -3.50 26.27 17.72
C ALA A 152 -2.89 25.48 16.53
N HIS A 153 -2.35 24.30 16.79
CA HIS A 153 -1.78 23.43 15.76
C HIS A 153 -2.82 22.54 15.03
N LEU A 154 -4.12 22.55 15.40
CA LEU A 154 -5.16 21.84 14.63
C LEU A 154 -5.24 22.32 13.17
N PHE A 155 -4.98 23.61 12.93
CA PHE A 155 -4.82 24.14 11.58
C PHE A 155 -3.69 23.44 10.79
N ILE A 156 -2.55 23.12 11.44
CA ILE A 156 -1.44 22.40 10.80
C ILE A 156 -1.77 20.93 10.59
N VAL A 157 -2.41 20.24 11.54
CA VAL A 157 -2.89 18.86 11.34
C VAL A 157 -3.82 18.78 10.12
N LEU A 158 -4.77 19.72 10.01
CA LEU A 158 -5.69 19.81 8.86
C LEU A 158 -4.94 20.09 7.54
N MET A 159 -4.08 21.12 7.50
CA MET A 159 -3.33 21.47 6.30
C MET A 159 -2.37 20.36 5.86
N SER A 160 -1.70 19.71 6.81
CA SER A 160 -0.81 18.58 6.59
C SER A 160 -1.56 17.38 5.99
N ASN A 161 -2.74 17.03 6.53
CA ASN A 161 -3.55 15.95 5.96
C ASN A 161 -4.15 16.31 4.58
N LEU A 162 -4.47 17.58 4.31
CA LEU A 162 -4.85 18.02 2.97
C LEU A 162 -3.67 17.89 1.97
N PHE A 163 -2.44 18.20 2.39
CA PHE A 163 -1.24 17.94 1.59
C PHE A 163 -1.00 16.44 1.39
N ALA A 164 -1.21 15.61 2.41
CA ALA A 164 -1.14 14.16 2.32
C ALA A 164 -2.11 13.59 1.28
N ILE A 165 -3.40 13.92 1.38
CA ILE A 165 -4.45 13.50 0.44
C ILE A 165 -4.07 13.90 -1.00
N PHE A 166 -3.59 15.13 -1.19
CA PHE A 166 -3.20 15.62 -2.51
C PHE A 166 -1.97 14.88 -3.07
N LEU A 167 -0.90 14.75 -2.29
CA LEU A 167 0.33 14.06 -2.71
C LEU A 167 0.08 12.57 -2.96
N GLN A 168 -0.69 11.89 -2.10
CA GLN A 168 -1.08 10.50 -2.30
C GLN A 168 -2.00 10.32 -3.52
N THR A 169 -2.86 11.30 -3.83
CA THR A 169 -3.61 11.32 -5.10
C THR A 169 -2.67 11.38 -6.31
N LEU A 170 -1.54 12.10 -6.23
CA LEU A 170 -0.51 12.07 -7.28
C LEU A 170 0.22 10.71 -7.33
N CYS A 171 0.48 10.08 -6.19
CA CYS A 171 1.10 8.74 -6.11
C CYS A 171 0.24 7.68 -6.80
N ILE A 172 -1.06 7.67 -6.46
CA ILE A 172 -2.06 6.79 -7.07
C ILE A 172 -2.17 7.04 -8.57
N ARG A 173 -2.17 8.32 -9.02
CA ARG A 173 -2.16 8.66 -10.46
C ARG A 173 -0.92 8.14 -11.17
N LEU A 174 0.27 8.30 -10.59
CA LEU A 174 1.53 7.83 -11.18
C LEU A 174 1.55 6.31 -11.32
N GLY A 175 1.22 5.58 -10.24
CA GLY A 175 1.16 4.13 -10.23
C GLY A 175 0.11 3.56 -11.19
N SER A 176 -1.05 4.21 -11.27
CA SER A 176 -2.14 3.82 -12.17
C SER A 176 -1.84 4.10 -13.64
N VAL A 177 -1.16 5.19 -14.00
CA VAL A 177 -0.90 5.54 -15.40
C VAL A 177 0.35 4.85 -15.96
N THR A 178 1.41 4.72 -15.16
CA THR A 178 2.71 4.20 -15.65
C THR A 178 2.86 2.68 -15.55
N GLY A 179 2.05 2.01 -14.71
CA GLY A 179 2.27 0.60 -14.34
C GLY A 179 3.50 0.36 -13.45
N LEU A 180 4.26 1.42 -13.12
CA LEU A 180 5.48 1.39 -12.33
C LEU A 180 5.27 2.15 -11.01
N ASN A 181 5.88 1.69 -9.92
CA ASN A 181 5.85 2.43 -8.66
C ASN A 181 6.80 3.65 -8.73
N LEU A 182 6.78 4.55 -7.73
CA LEU A 182 7.61 5.76 -7.75
C LEU A 182 9.12 5.45 -7.77
N ALA A 183 9.58 4.40 -7.08
CA ALA A 183 10.98 4.00 -7.05
C ALA A 183 11.45 3.44 -8.41
N GLU A 184 10.60 2.68 -9.09
CA GLU A 184 10.81 2.19 -10.46
C GLU A 184 10.84 3.34 -11.48
N ASN A 185 9.92 4.31 -11.36
CA ASN A 185 9.94 5.54 -12.17
C ASN A 185 11.24 6.34 -11.93
N CYS A 186 11.70 6.47 -10.68
CA CYS A 186 12.99 7.07 -10.35
C CYS A 186 14.14 6.36 -11.07
N ARG A 187 14.23 5.02 -10.98
CA ARG A 187 15.27 4.24 -11.65
C ARG A 187 15.22 4.31 -13.18
N LYS A 188 14.01 4.42 -13.76
CA LYS A 188 13.80 4.48 -15.22
C LYS A 188 14.09 5.85 -15.83
N HIS A 189 13.89 6.94 -15.09
CA HIS A 189 13.93 8.30 -15.62
C HIS A 189 15.00 9.23 -15.01
N LEU A 190 15.72 8.81 -13.96
CA LEU A 190 16.77 9.60 -13.32
C LEU A 190 18.15 8.97 -13.49
N PRO A 191 19.25 9.77 -13.51
CA PRO A 191 20.60 9.23 -13.59
C PRO A 191 20.96 8.47 -12.31
N ARG A 192 21.75 7.38 -12.44
CA ARG A 192 22.07 6.43 -11.35
C ARG A 192 22.56 7.09 -10.05
N TRP A 193 23.33 8.18 -10.14
CA TRP A 193 23.82 8.90 -8.95
C TRP A 193 22.68 9.50 -8.12
N LEU A 194 21.64 10.05 -8.77
CA LEU A 194 20.48 10.63 -8.09
C LEU A 194 19.57 9.54 -7.52
N VAL A 195 19.44 8.40 -8.22
CA VAL A 195 18.72 7.22 -7.72
C VAL A 195 19.36 6.69 -6.43
N ILE A 196 20.69 6.66 -6.34
CA ILE A 196 21.40 6.22 -5.11
C ILE A 196 21.19 7.21 -3.96
N ILE A 197 21.21 8.53 -4.21
CA ILE A 197 20.92 9.54 -3.18
C ILE A 197 19.46 9.42 -2.68
N LEU A 198 18.51 9.30 -3.60
CA LEU A 198 17.09 9.12 -3.27
C LEU A 198 16.84 7.80 -2.53
N TYR A 199 17.58 6.73 -2.86
CA TYR A 199 17.54 5.47 -2.13
C TYR A 199 18.02 5.64 -0.69
N ILE A 200 19.18 6.27 -0.47
CA ILE A 200 19.72 6.53 0.88
C ILE A 200 18.75 7.38 1.72
N PHE A 201 18.17 8.43 1.15
CA PHE A 201 17.14 9.22 1.84
C PHE A 201 15.87 8.41 2.13
N SER A 202 15.43 7.55 1.21
CA SER A 202 14.22 6.73 1.40
C SER A 202 14.41 5.68 2.48
N GLU A 203 15.56 5.00 2.53
CA GLU A 203 15.90 4.05 3.60
C GLU A 203 16.08 4.76 4.95
N SER A 204 16.67 5.96 4.95
CA SER A 204 16.79 6.78 6.16
C SER A 204 15.43 7.17 6.74
N ALA A 205 14.45 7.48 5.88
CA ALA A 205 13.07 7.70 6.29
C ALA A 205 12.41 6.41 6.82
N ILE A 206 12.61 5.26 6.17
CA ILE A 206 12.09 3.97 6.65
C ILE A 206 12.66 3.64 8.03
N ILE A 207 13.96 3.85 8.25
CA ILE A 207 14.62 3.65 9.56
C ILE A 207 14.09 4.66 10.60
N ALA A 208 13.85 5.92 10.23
CA ALA A 208 13.29 6.92 11.14
C ALA A 208 11.86 6.57 11.60
N THR A 209 11.00 6.07 10.72
CA THR A 209 9.67 5.55 11.12
C THR A 209 9.80 4.26 11.94
N ASP A 210 10.70 3.34 11.56
CA ASP A 210 10.93 2.09 12.30
C ASP A 210 11.43 2.35 13.74
N ILE A 211 12.23 3.40 13.96
CA ILE A 211 12.59 3.91 15.31
C ILE A 211 11.34 4.39 16.06
N ALA A 212 10.49 5.22 15.43
CA ALA A 212 9.26 5.72 16.06
C ALA A 212 8.33 4.57 16.49
N GLU A 213 8.26 3.53 15.66
CA GLU A 213 7.46 2.33 15.88
C GLU A 213 8.03 1.42 16.98
N VAL A 214 9.35 1.23 17.05
CA VAL A 214 10.04 0.56 18.18
C VAL A 214 9.71 1.27 19.49
N ILE A 215 9.90 2.59 19.54
CA ILE A 215 9.74 3.38 20.75
C ILE A 215 8.28 3.37 21.20
N GLY A 216 7.34 3.65 20.28
CA GLY A 216 5.90 3.61 20.59
C GLY A 216 5.44 2.26 21.11
N SER A 217 5.89 1.16 20.50
CA SER A 217 5.57 -0.20 20.93
C SER A 217 6.21 -0.55 22.28
N ALA A 218 7.43 -0.11 22.55
CA ALA A 218 8.11 -0.30 23.84
C ALA A 218 7.42 0.48 24.97
N ILE A 219 6.95 1.71 24.70
CA ILE A 219 6.13 2.50 25.62
C ILE A 219 4.79 1.78 25.88
N ALA A 220 4.11 1.30 24.84
CA ALA A 220 2.86 0.56 24.99
C ALA A 220 3.01 -0.73 25.83
N LEU A 221 4.10 -1.49 25.64
CA LEU A 221 4.42 -2.67 26.46
C LEU A 221 4.75 -2.31 27.91
N ASN A 222 5.38 -1.16 28.16
CA ASN A 222 5.59 -0.66 29.53
C ASN A 222 4.26 -0.31 30.21
N LEU A 223 3.36 0.39 29.52
CA LEU A 223 2.03 0.77 30.03
C LEU A 223 1.12 -0.44 30.29
N LEU A 224 1.07 -1.40 29.37
CA LEU A 224 0.18 -2.58 29.48
C LEU A 224 0.69 -3.64 30.46
N LEU A 225 1.99 -3.94 30.43
CA LEU A 225 2.57 -5.12 31.09
C LEU A 225 3.66 -4.77 32.12
N HIS A 226 3.91 -3.48 32.37
CA HIS A 226 4.93 -2.99 33.31
C HIS A 226 6.36 -3.47 32.98
N ILE A 227 6.59 -3.84 31.71
CA ILE A 227 7.88 -4.32 31.19
C ILE A 227 8.87 -3.14 31.09
N PRO A 228 10.13 -3.26 31.58
CA PRO A 228 11.10 -2.17 31.49
C PRO A 228 11.45 -1.85 30.04
N LEU A 229 11.61 -0.55 29.72
CA LEU A 229 11.66 -0.03 28.34
C LEU A 229 12.73 -0.69 27.45
N ILE A 230 13.90 -1.03 28.02
CA ILE A 230 14.97 -1.77 27.31
C ILE A 230 14.47 -3.15 26.84
N ALA A 231 13.77 -3.88 27.70
CA ALA A 231 13.16 -5.17 27.36
C ALA A 231 11.96 -4.99 26.42
N GLY A 232 11.20 -3.90 26.57
CA GLY A 232 10.16 -3.51 25.61
C GLY A 232 10.71 -3.38 24.19
N CYS A 233 11.77 -2.59 24.00
CA CYS A 233 12.46 -2.44 22.72
C CYS A 233 12.93 -3.80 22.15
N ALA A 234 13.53 -4.66 22.98
CA ALA A 234 13.97 -6.00 22.56
C ALA A 234 12.80 -6.93 22.16
N ILE A 235 11.67 -6.87 22.89
CA ILE A 235 10.45 -7.66 22.61
C ILE A 235 9.80 -7.23 21.28
N THR A 236 10.01 -6.00 20.80
CA THR A 236 9.51 -5.61 19.47
C THR A 236 10.05 -6.48 18.33
N LEU A 237 11.21 -7.15 18.48
CA LEU A 237 11.69 -8.15 17.50
C LEU A 237 10.70 -9.31 17.26
N VAL A 238 9.72 -9.53 18.14
CA VAL A 238 8.69 -10.54 17.96
C VAL A 238 7.76 -10.19 16.77
N ASP A 239 7.66 -8.92 16.36
CA ASP A 239 6.89 -8.53 15.17
C ASP A 239 7.43 -9.14 13.86
N VAL A 240 8.72 -9.49 13.82
CA VAL A 240 9.34 -10.14 12.66
C VAL A 240 8.70 -11.50 12.41
N PHE A 241 8.25 -12.19 13.48
CA PHE A 241 7.50 -13.44 13.35
C PHE A 241 6.06 -13.22 12.87
N PHE A 242 5.39 -12.13 13.27
CA PHE A 242 4.09 -11.77 12.70
C PHE A 242 4.20 -11.48 11.19
N ILE A 243 5.23 -10.74 10.76
CA ILE A 243 5.52 -10.52 9.34
C ILE A 243 5.86 -11.84 8.63
N LEU A 244 6.60 -12.77 9.25
CA LEU A 244 6.88 -14.09 8.67
C LEU A 244 5.62 -14.99 8.55
N ILE A 245 4.63 -14.81 9.42
CA ILE A 245 3.34 -15.53 9.38
C ILE A 245 2.41 -14.96 8.30
N PHE A 246 2.26 -13.63 8.25
CA PHE A 246 1.34 -12.97 7.33
C PHE A 246 1.91 -12.78 5.91
N TYR A 247 3.20 -12.56 5.76
CA TYR A 247 3.83 -12.35 4.45
C TYR A 247 4.30 -13.68 3.84
N ARG A 248 3.60 -14.13 2.79
CA ARG A 248 4.13 -15.08 1.81
C ARG A 248 4.12 -14.41 0.42
N PRO A 249 5.25 -14.39 -0.32
CA PRO A 249 5.36 -13.62 -1.57
C PRO A 249 4.37 -14.06 -2.65
N ASN A 250 4.10 -15.37 -2.76
CA ASN A 250 3.19 -15.92 -3.78
C ASN A 250 1.71 -15.90 -3.31
N GLY A 251 1.32 -14.88 -2.56
CA GLY A 251 -0.01 -14.78 -1.94
C GLY A 251 -1.12 -14.53 -2.96
N SER A 252 -1.99 -15.52 -3.18
CA SER A 252 -3.29 -15.31 -3.86
C SER A 252 -4.06 -14.16 -3.19
N MET A 253 -4.83 -13.38 -3.98
CA MET A 253 -5.53 -12.13 -3.63
C MET A 253 -6.28 -12.13 -2.28
N LEU A 254 -6.68 -13.31 -1.81
CA LEU A 254 -7.23 -13.55 -0.47
C LEU A 254 -6.31 -13.05 0.66
N HIS A 255 -4.99 -13.18 0.55
CA HIS A 255 -4.03 -12.74 1.57
C HIS A 255 -3.98 -11.22 1.69
N ILE A 256 -3.96 -10.51 0.56
CA ILE A 256 -4.01 -9.04 0.52
C ILE A 256 -5.28 -8.55 1.20
N ARG A 257 -6.45 -9.18 0.93
CA ARG A 257 -7.71 -8.81 1.58
C ARG A 257 -7.77 -9.16 3.07
N ILE A 258 -7.23 -10.30 3.49
CA ILE A 258 -7.14 -10.63 4.93
C ILE A 258 -6.28 -9.58 5.66
N PHE A 259 -5.18 -9.15 5.05
CA PHE A 259 -4.35 -8.07 5.59
C PHE A 259 -5.09 -6.73 5.61
N GLU A 260 -5.74 -6.32 4.51
CA GLU A 260 -6.58 -5.11 4.44
C GLU A 260 -7.68 -5.11 5.52
N TYR A 261 -8.38 -6.24 5.75
CA TYR A 261 -9.42 -6.36 6.78
C TYR A 261 -8.85 -6.36 8.21
N PHE A 262 -7.71 -7.02 8.45
CA PHE A 262 -7.01 -6.95 9.73
C PHE A 262 -6.63 -5.50 10.07
N VAL A 263 -5.99 -4.82 9.11
CA VAL A 263 -5.58 -3.41 9.22
C VAL A 263 -6.79 -2.49 9.46
N MET A 264 -7.92 -2.69 8.76
CA MET A 264 -9.16 -1.97 9.02
C MET A 264 -9.73 -2.20 10.43
N ALA A 265 -9.64 -3.43 10.96
CA ALA A 265 -10.11 -3.72 12.32
C ALA A 265 -9.27 -3.00 13.39
N LEU A 266 -7.96 -2.87 13.18
CA LEU A 266 -7.09 -2.08 14.06
C LEU A 266 -7.48 -0.60 14.07
N VAL A 267 -7.62 0.00 12.89
CA VAL A 267 -8.03 1.40 12.73
C VAL A 267 -9.39 1.69 13.37
N LEU A 268 -10.37 0.78 13.20
CA LEU A 268 -11.69 0.92 13.81
C LEU A 268 -11.60 0.87 15.35
N GLY A 269 -10.76 0.00 15.91
CA GLY A 269 -10.49 -0.05 17.35
C GLY A 269 -9.89 1.25 17.89
N VAL A 270 -8.92 1.84 17.16
CA VAL A 270 -8.33 3.14 17.48
C VAL A 270 -9.38 4.26 17.46
N VAL A 271 -10.22 4.35 16.41
CA VAL A 271 -11.29 5.36 16.33
C VAL A 271 -12.29 5.20 17.47
N VAL A 272 -12.74 3.99 17.78
CA VAL A 272 -13.68 3.74 18.89
C VAL A 272 -13.07 4.17 20.23
N CYS A 273 -11.77 3.92 20.45
CA CYS A 273 -11.05 4.39 21.64
C CYS A 273 -11.09 5.92 21.77
N PHE A 274 -10.72 6.66 20.72
CA PHE A 274 -10.73 8.13 20.76
C PHE A 274 -12.13 8.73 20.80
N CYS A 275 -13.13 8.14 20.15
CA CYS A 275 -14.54 8.52 20.30
C CYS A 275 -15.00 8.45 21.77
N ILE A 276 -14.62 7.38 22.48
CA ILE A 276 -14.93 7.22 23.91
C ILE A 276 -14.19 8.30 24.73
N GLN A 277 -12.89 8.49 24.51
CA GLN A 277 -12.08 9.49 25.24
C GLN A 277 -12.62 10.92 25.07
N LEU A 278 -12.90 11.34 23.83
CA LEU A 278 -13.48 12.67 23.54
C LEU A 278 -14.83 12.87 24.24
N SER A 279 -15.66 11.82 24.34
CA SER A 279 -16.97 11.89 25.01
C SER A 279 -16.88 12.22 26.51
N TYR A 280 -15.73 12.01 27.15
CA TYR A 280 -15.49 12.36 28.56
C TYR A 280 -14.94 13.79 28.77
N ILE A 281 -14.62 14.54 27.71
CA ILE A 281 -14.06 15.90 27.82
C ILE A 281 -15.18 16.93 28.05
N GLN A 282 -15.58 17.11 29.31
CA GLN A 282 -16.69 17.99 29.70
C GLN A 282 -16.34 19.48 29.72
N ASN A 283 -15.08 19.85 29.93
CA ASN A 283 -14.66 21.23 30.23
C ASN A 283 -14.20 22.07 29.01
N THR A 284 -14.30 21.53 27.80
CA THR A 284 -13.81 22.20 26.57
C THR A 284 -14.97 22.61 25.66
N PRO A 285 -15.31 23.91 25.54
CA PRO A 285 -16.39 24.34 24.67
C PRO A 285 -16.01 24.14 23.20
N VAL A 286 -16.87 23.43 22.46
CA VAL A 286 -16.66 22.99 21.06
C VAL A 286 -16.23 24.13 20.12
N GLY A 287 -16.70 25.37 20.36
CA GLY A 287 -16.28 26.54 19.58
C GLY A 287 -14.79 26.93 19.71
N GLN A 288 -14.11 26.58 20.81
CA GLN A 288 -12.67 26.77 20.95
C GLN A 288 -11.88 25.77 20.10
N VAL A 289 -12.35 24.52 20.04
CA VAL A 289 -11.76 23.48 19.17
C VAL A 289 -11.90 23.86 17.70
N PHE A 290 -13.10 24.25 17.25
CA PHE A 290 -13.27 24.72 15.87
C PHE A 290 -12.46 25.98 15.54
N ARG A 291 -12.23 26.87 16.51
CA ARG A 291 -11.33 28.02 16.34
C ARG A 291 -9.85 27.62 16.20
N GLY A 292 -9.43 26.46 16.70
CA GLY A 292 -8.07 25.93 16.51
C GLY A 292 -7.75 25.52 15.06
N TYR A 293 -8.76 25.25 14.25
CA TYR A 293 -8.61 25.01 12.81
C TYR A 293 -8.49 26.31 11.98
N LEU A 294 -8.50 27.48 12.60
CA LEU A 294 -8.19 28.76 11.95
C LEU A 294 -6.70 29.10 12.16
N PRO A 295 -6.02 29.75 11.19
CA PRO A 295 -4.61 30.07 11.31
C PRO A 295 -4.32 30.99 12.50
N SER A 296 -3.48 30.53 13.44
CA SER A 296 -2.97 31.30 14.59
C SER A 296 -1.54 31.77 14.35
N ALA A 297 -1.18 32.93 14.91
CA ALA A 297 0.20 33.44 14.91
C ALA A 297 1.15 32.60 15.79
N GLU A 298 0.63 31.76 16.68
CA GLU A 298 1.41 30.87 17.56
C GLU A 298 2.12 29.75 16.78
N VAL A 299 1.53 29.32 15.66
CA VAL A 299 2.09 28.34 14.70
C VAL A 299 3.47 28.76 14.17
N VAL A 300 3.74 30.08 14.10
CA VAL A 300 4.97 30.65 13.51
C VAL A 300 5.86 31.30 14.59
N ARG A 301 5.50 31.22 15.88
CA ARG A 301 6.19 31.90 16.98
C ARG A 301 6.94 30.91 17.88
N GLY A 302 8.18 31.26 18.24
CA GLY A 302 9.01 30.43 19.10
C GLY A 302 9.14 29.01 18.55
N ASN A 303 8.87 28.01 19.39
CA ASN A 303 8.98 26.61 18.99
C ASN A 303 7.82 26.09 18.11
N GLY A 304 6.82 26.93 17.81
CA GLY A 304 5.69 26.55 16.94
C GLY A 304 6.12 26.05 15.56
N VAL A 305 7.23 26.54 15.01
CA VAL A 305 7.77 26.07 13.73
C VAL A 305 8.32 24.65 13.83
N TYR A 306 8.98 24.27 14.92
CA TYR A 306 9.47 22.90 15.14
C TYR A 306 8.30 21.92 15.27
N LEU A 307 7.32 22.25 16.13
CA LEU A 307 6.06 21.50 16.29
C LEU A 307 5.34 21.33 14.94
N SER A 308 5.19 22.42 14.18
CA SER A 308 4.54 22.41 12.88
C SER A 308 5.27 21.52 11.86
N CYS A 309 6.60 21.56 11.82
CA CYS A 309 7.39 20.70 10.94
C CYS A 309 7.40 19.24 11.41
N GLY A 310 7.31 18.99 12.72
CA GLY A 310 7.15 17.66 13.31
C GLY A 310 5.84 17.01 12.88
N ILE A 311 4.69 17.68 13.11
CA ILE A 311 3.38 17.23 12.61
C ILE A 311 3.42 17.01 11.10
N LEU A 312 4.03 17.93 10.35
CA LEU A 312 4.10 17.83 8.90
C LEU A 312 4.90 16.61 8.42
N GLY A 313 6.02 16.28 9.09
CA GLY A 313 6.86 15.14 8.77
C GLY A 313 6.30 13.80 9.24
N ALA A 314 5.63 13.78 10.39
CA ALA A 314 4.92 12.61 10.92
C ALA A 314 3.73 12.25 10.04
N THR A 315 2.91 13.24 9.67
CA THR A 315 1.76 13.01 8.79
C THR A 315 2.22 12.71 7.37
N VAL A 316 2.95 13.61 6.69
CA VAL A 316 3.32 13.39 5.28
C VAL A 316 4.58 12.52 5.16
N MET A 317 4.45 11.24 5.50
CA MET A 317 5.55 10.28 5.51
C MET A 317 6.15 10.03 4.11
N PRO A 318 7.48 10.12 3.92
CA PRO A 318 8.13 9.82 2.64
C PRO A 318 7.97 8.36 2.19
N HIS A 319 7.93 7.39 3.10
CA HIS A 319 7.80 5.97 2.72
C HIS A 319 6.38 5.62 2.24
N SER A 320 5.33 6.27 2.77
CA SER A 320 3.95 6.02 2.39
C SER A 320 3.64 6.52 0.96
N ILE A 321 4.39 7.51 0.47
CA ILE A 321 4.35 7.99 -0.93
C ILE A 321 4.76 6.88 -1.92
N PHE A 322 5.78 6.08 -1.60
CA PHE A 322 6.12 4.91 -2.41
C PHE A 322 5.02 3.85 -2.36
N LEU A 323 4.52 3.53 -1.15
CA LEU A 323 3.42 2.59 -0.93
C LEU A 323 2.18 2.92 -1.77
N GLY A 324 1.72 4.18 -1.72
CA GLY A 324 0.52 4.62 -2.44
C GLY A 324 0.62 4.51 -3.96
N SER A 325 1.83 4.58 -4.51
CA SER A 325 2.07 4.32 -5.94
C SER A 325 2.07 2.83 -6.31
N GLY A 326 2.44 1.94 -5.37
CA GLY A 326 2.52 0.50 -5.63
C GLY A 326 1.22 -0.25 -5.35
N VAL A 327 0.58 -0.02 -4.20
CA VAL A 327 -0.56 -0.84 -3.73
C VAL A 327 -1.75 -0.81 -4.71
N VAL A 328 -2.01 0.34 -5.35
CA VAL A 328 -3.12 0.48 -6.31
C VAL A 328 -2.99 -0.41 -7.54
N GLN A 329 -1.76 -0.77 -7.95
CA GLN A 329 -1.50 -1.60 -9.13
C GLN A 329 -2.16 -2.98 -9.02
N SER A 330 -2.26 -3.53 -7.80
CA SER A 330 -2.96 -4.80 -7.53
C SER A 330 -4.42 -4.78 -7.98
N ARG A 331 -5.11 -3.64 -7.84
CA ARG A 331 -6.53 -3.49 -8.17
C ARG A 331 -6.75 -3.24 -9.66
N LEU A 332 -5.86 -2.50 -10.33
CA LEU A 332 -5.89 -2.38 -11.80
C LEU A 332 -5.58 -3.73 -12.46
N ARG A 333 -4.55 -4.45 -11.98
CA ARG A 333 -4.23 -5.80 -12.47
C ARG A 333 -5.39 -6.77 -12.27
N GLN A 334 -6.10 -6.70 -11.14
CA GLN A 334 -7.32 -7.49 -10.93
C GLN A 334 -8.42 -7.15 -11.95
N PHE A 335 -8.57 -5.87 -12.35
CA PHE A 335 -9.53 -5.46 -13.36
C PHE A 335 -9.19 -6.04 -14.74
N ASP A 336 -7.96 -5.88 -15.21
CA ASP A 336 -7.55 -6.35 -16.55
C ASP A 336 -7.58 -7.89 -16.67
N VAL A 337 -7.20 -8.61 -15.60
CA VAL A 337 -7.36 -10.08 -15.53
C VAL A 337 -8.84 -10.48 -15.51
N SER A 338 -9.71 -9.73 -14.81
CA SER A 338 -11.16 -9.99 -14.82
C SER A 338 -11.84 -9.64 -16.16
N ALA A 339 -11.18 -8.84 -16.99
CA ALA A 339 -11.63 -8.44 -18.32
C ALA A 339 -10.99 -9.26 -19.46
N GLY A 340 -10.16 -10.26 -19.14
CA GLY A 340 -9.45 -11.07 -20.15
C GLY A 340 -8.41 -10.30 -20.96
N THR A 341 -7.96 -9.13 -20.48
CA THR A 341 -7.02 -8.25 -21.19
C THR A 341 -5.55 -8.58 -20.88
N VAL A 342 -5.30 -9.23 -19.74
CA VAL A 342 -3.96 -9.68 -19.29
C VAL A 342 -4.11 -11.02 -18.57
N ASP A 343 -3.16 -11.93 -18.76
CA ASP A 343 -3.13 -13.23 -18.11
C ASP A 343 -2.98 -13.16 -16.58
N ALA A 344 -3.43 -14.23 -15.92
CA ALA A 344 -3.27 -14.41 -14.48
C ALA A 344 -1.77 -14.45 -14.08
N PRO A 345 -1.39 -13.99 -12.87
CA PRO A 345 0.01 -13.89 -12.47
C PRO A 345 0.75 -15.23 -12.53
N THR A 346 1.88 -15.26 -13.24
CA THR A 346 2.84 -16.37 -13.21
C THR A 346 4.11 -15.94 -12.48
N SER A 347 4.78 -16.90 -11.83
CA SER A 347 5.94 -16.65 -10.97
C SER A 347 7.19 -16.08 -11.67
N ALA A 348 7.13 -15.85 -12.98
CA ALA A 348 8.16 -15.26 -13.80
C ALA A 348 7.93 -13.76 -14.12
N ASP A 349 6.79 -13.18 -13.71
CA ASP A 349 6.50 -11.76 -13.96
C ASP A 349 7.46 -10.82 -13.22
N ASP A 350 7.85 -11.15 -11.99
CA ASP A 350 8.72 -10.31 -11.15
C ASP A 350 10.20 -10.33 -11.61
N SER A 351 10.57 -11.19 -12.56
CA SER A 351 11.91 -11.22 -13.18
C SER A 351 11.96 -10.63 -14.59
N LYS A 352 10.86 -10.04 -15.09
CA LYS A 352 10.82 -9.32 -16.38
C LYS A 352 11.48 -7.94 -16.29
N SER A 353 11.83 -7.36 -17.44
CA SER A 353 12.40 -6.00 -17.47
C SER A 353 11.36 -4.92 -17.12
N LEU A 354 11.82 -3.71 -16.74
CA LEU A 354 10.98 -2.55 -16.43
C LEU A 354 10.18 -2.00 -17.64
N ASP A 355 10.34 -2.58 -18.83
CA ASP A 355 9.57 -2.26 -20.02
C ASP A 355 8.53 -3.34 -20.37
N GLU A 356 8.76 -4.58 -19.94
CA GLU A 356 7.85 -5.73 -20.04
C GLU A 356 6.91 -5.87 -18.81
N LYS A 357 7.17 -5.14 -17.72
CA LYS A 357 6.32 -5.12 -16.53
C LYS A 357 4.89 -4.64 -16.87
N TYR A 358 3.90 -5.21 -16.18
CA TYR A 358 2.46 -4.96 -16.37
C TYR A 358 2.12 -3.48 -16.62
N ARG A 359 1.54 -3.20 -17.80
CA ARG A 359 0.99 -1.90 -18.17
C ARG A 359 -0.55 -1.96 -18.12
N PRO A 360 -1.22 -1.13 -17.32
CA PRO A 360 -2.66 -1.18 -17.15
C PRO A 360 -3.44 -0.65 -18.36
N SER A 361 -4.62 -1.23 -18.64
CA SER A 361 -5.49 -0.77 -19.72
C SER A 361 -6.13 0.59 -19.42
N ILE A 362 -6.45 1.36 -20.45
CA ILE A 362 -7.17 2.63 -20.30
C ILE A 362 -8.56 2.46 -19.66
N ALA A 363 -9.16 1.26 -19.75
CA ALA A 363 -10.42 0.91 -19.11
C ALA A 363 -10.26 0.66 -17.61
N ALA A 364 -9.21 -0.06 -17.20
CA ALA A 364 -8.84 -0.23 -15.79
C ALA A 364 -8.50 1.12 -15.15
N ILE A 365 -7.72 1.97 -15.82
CA ILE A 365 -7.35 3.29 -15.30
C ILE A 365 -8.59 4.16 -15.10
N LYS A 366 -9.44 4.33 -16.14
CA LYS A 366 -10.66 5.15 -16.03
C LYS A 366 -11.62 4.64 -14.94
N SER A 367 -11.68 3.33 -14.73
CA SER A 367 -12.55 2.73 -13.71
C SER A 367 -11.96 2.83 -12.30
N CYS A 368 -10.77 2.27 -12.08
CA CYS A 368 -10.19 2.10 -10.75
C CYS A 368 -9.65 3.41 -10.16
N LEU A 369 -9.06 4.30 -10.97
CA LEU A 369 -8.41 5.53 -10.49
C LEU A 369 -9.38 6.40 -9.68
N HIS A 370 -10.63 6.56 -10.15
CA HIS A 370 -11.63 7.35 -9.43
C HIS A 370 -12.00 6.72 -8.09
N TYR A 371 -12.24 5.41 -8.04
CA TYR A 371 -12.56 4.73 -6.78
C TYR A 371 -11.41 4.81 -5.78
N SER A 372 -10.18 4.50 -6.18
CA SER A 372 -9.01 4.53 -5.28
C SER A 372 -8.66 5.94 -4.79
N VAL A 373 -8.87 7.00 -5.59
CA VAL A 373 -8.68 8.39 -5.13
C VAL A 373 -9.75 8.81 -4.13
N VAL A 374 -11.03 8.47 -4.36
CA VAL A 374 -12.11 8.78 -3.40
C VAL A 374 -11.98 7.94 -2.12
N GLU A 375 -11.56 6.68 -2.22
CA GLU A 375 -11.32 5.81 -1.06
C GLU A 375 -10.17 6.32 -0.19
N LEU A 376 -9.03 6.66 -0.81
CA LEU A 376 -7.90 7.31 -0.15
C LEU A 376 -8.33 8.62 0.54
N ALA A 377 -8.98 9.52 -0.20
CA ALA A 377 -9.37 10.83 0.32
C ALA A 377 -10.36 10.71 1.47
N PHE A 378 -11.34 9.80 1.36
CA PHE A 378 -12.26 9.50 2.46
C PHE A 378 -11.52 8.93 3.67
N SER A 379 -10.64 7.93 3.48
CA SER A 379 -9.94 7.26 4.58
C SER A 379 -9.02 8.22 5.36
N LEU A 380 -8.19 9.00 4.66
CA LEU A 380 -7.33 10.01 5.28
C LEU A 380 -8.13 11.16 5.92
N PHE A 381 -9.24 11.61 5.31
CA PHE A 381 -10.04 12.72 5.86
C PHE A 381 -10.92 12.31 7.04
N THR A 382 -11.34 11.04 7.13
CA THR A 382 -12.25 10.58 8.20
C THR A 382 -11.59 9.78 9.31
N PHE A 383 -10.46 9.11 9.06
CA PHE A 383 -9.75 8.33 10.07
C PHE A 383 -8.49 9.04 10.56
N ALA A 384 -7.51 9.31 9.69
CA ALA A 384 -6.25 9.94 10.09
C ALA A 384 -6.46 11.35 10.68
N LEU A 385 -7.18 12.23 9.97
CA LEU A 385 -7.51 13.57 10.49
C LEU A 385 -8.26 13.52 11.83
N PHE A 386 -9.20 12.57 11.98
CA PHE A 386 -9.97 12.43 13.21
C PHE A 386 -9.08 12.02 14.39
N ILE A 387 -8.24 10.99 14.21
CA ILE A 387 -7.35 10.46 15.25
C ILE A 387 -6.34 11.52 15.68
N ASN A 388 -5.61 12.11 14.73
CA ASN A 388 -4.56 13.09 15.01
C ASN A 388 -5.15 14.34 15.70
N SER A 389 -6.32 14.80 15.23
CA SER A 389 -7.04 15.90 15.89
C SER A 389 -7.57 15.51 17.27
N ALA A 390 -8.08 14.28 17.46
CA ALA A 390 -8.57 13.80 18.75
C ALA A 390 -7.45 13.71 19.79
N ILE A 391 -6.26 13.26 19.39
CA ILE A 391 -5.05 13.23 20.22
C ILE A 391 -4.67 14.65 20.65
N LEU A 392 -4.54 15.57 19.69
CA LEU A 392 -4.18 16.96 19.96
C LEU A 392 -5.21 17.66 20.86
N ILE A 393 -6.52 17.48 20.59
CA ILE A 393 -7.62 18.00 21.43
C ILE A 393 -7.54 17.42 22.85
N THR A 394 -7.25 16.13 22.99
CA THR A 394 -7.15 15.48 24.31
C THR A 394 -5.94 16.02 25.08
N ALA A 395 -4.78 16.12 24.44
CA ALA A 395 -3.58 16.72 25.03
C ALA A 395 -3.80 18.18 25.44
N GLY A 396 -4.42 18.99 24.58
CA GLY A 396 -4.71 20.40 24.86
C GLY A 396 -5.85 20.65 25.85
N ALA A 397 -6.80 19.72 25.98
CA ALA A 397 -7.85 19.81 26.99
C ALA A 397 -7.30 19.55 28.41
N TRP A 398 -6.35 18.63 28.54
CA TRP A 398 -5.92 18.09 29.83
C TRP A 398 -4.53 18.53 30.30
N LEU A 399 -3.56 18.71 29.39
CA LEU A 399 -2.15 18.88 29.75
C LEU A 399 -1.68 20.35 29.73
N TYR A 400 -2.25 21.17 28.85
CA TYR A 400 -1.85 22.58 28.60
C TYR A 400 -1.82 23.50 29.84
N ASN A 401 -2.63 23.24 30.87
CA ASN A 401 -2.70 24.08 32.08
C ASN A 401 -1.78 23.60 33.22
N ASN A 402 -1.14 22.44 33.11
CA ASN A 402 -0.37 21.85 34.20
C ASN A 402 1.10 22.27 34.11
N SER A 403 1.65 22.93 35.13
CA SER A 403 3.05 23.35 35.13
C SER A 403 4.07 22.21 35.23
N GLU A 404 3.63 20.97 35.43
CA GLU A 404 4.44 19.75 35.30
C GLU A 404 4.50 19.22 33.84
N ALA A 405 3.74 19.80 32.90
CA ALA A 405 3.68 19.39 31.50
C ALA A 405 4.91 19.75 30.65
N ALA A 406 6.06 20.03 31.29
CA ALA A 406 7.34 20.23 30.59
C ALA A 406 7.79 18.96 29.83
N GLU A 407 7.34 17.79 30.26
CA GLU A 407 7.58 16.50 29.61
C GLU A 407 6.26 15.91 29.06
N ALA A 408 5.71 16.57 28.04
CA ALA A 408 4.51 16.13 27.34
C ALA A 408 4.77 14.88 26.48
N ASP A 409 4.57 13.70 27.06
CA ASP A 409 4.79 12.40 26.42
C ASP A 409 3.60 11.43 26.53
N LEU A 410 3.75 10.27 25.89
CA LEU A 410 2.74 9.21 25.81
C LEU A 410 2.37 8.61 27.18
N PHE A 411 3.30 8.59 28.15
CA PHE A 411 3.03 8.08 29.50
C PHE A 411 2.25 9.13 30.32
N GLY A 412 2.55 10.42 30.13
CA GLY A 412 1.84 11.54 30.74
C GLY A 412 0.35 11.51 30.38
N ILE A 413 0.03 11.31 29.10
CA ILE A 413 -1.36 11.10 28.66
C ILE A 413 -1.95 9.80 29.22
N HIS A 414 -1.25 8.67 29.17
CA HIS A 414 -1.75 7.42 29.72
C HIS A 414 -2.18 7.57 31.20
N ASN A 415 -1.31 8.18 32.02
CA ASN A 415 -1.57 8.36 33.44
C ASN A 415 -2.75 9.33 33.67
N LEU A 416 -2.82 10.43 32.92
CA LEU A 416 -3.92 11.38 33.02
C LEU A 416 -5.26 10.74 32.60
N LEU A 417 -5.31 10.01 31.49
CA LEU A 417 -6.50 9.24 31.08
C LEU A 417 -6.91 8.21 32.14
N SER A 418 -5.93 7.47 32.70
CA SER A 418 -6.15 6.45 33.73
C SER A 418 -6.69 7.03 35.05
N THR A 419 -6.19 8.20 35.47
CA THR A 419 -6.54 8.82 36.76
C THR A 419 -7.77 9.73 36.67
N THR A 420 -7.98 10.44 35.56
CA THR A 420 -9.02 11.47 35.42
C THR A 420 -10.30 10.99 34.74
N ILE A 421 -10.24 9.95 33.90
CA ILE A 421 -11.42 9.35 33.25
C ILE A 421 -11.74 7.99 33.89
N ALA A 422 -10.89 6.99 33.65
CA ALA A 422 -10.98 5.66 34.22
C ALA A 422 -9.71 4.85 33.88
N PRO A 423 -9.30 3.86 34.69
CA PRO A 423 -8.18 2.97 34.34
C PRO A 423 -8.32 2.29 32.97
N ILE A 424 -9.57 2.02 32.56
CA ILE A 424 -9.91 1.43 31.25
C ILE A 424 -9.55 2.38 30.09
N ALA A 425 -9.58 3.71 30.28
CA ALA A 425 -9.19 4.66 29.24
C ALA A 425 -7.67 4.63 28.97
N GLY A 426 -6.87 4.46 30.03
CA GLY A 426 -5.42 4.26 29.93
C GLY A 426 -5.06 2.96 29.22
N THR A 427 -5.63 1.82 29.63
CA THR A 427 -5.34 0.52 28.99
C THR A 427 -5.81 0.46 27.54
N LEU A 428 -6.94 1.08 27.19
CA LEU A 428 -7.37 1.22 25.80
C LEU A 428 -6.42 2.10 24.97
N PHE A 429 -5.90 3.20 25.51
CA PHE A 429 -4.90 4.04 24.84
C PHE A 429 -3.60 3.26 24.58
N ALA A 430 -3.09 2.55 25.58
CA ALA A 430 -1.87 1.76 25.44
C ALA A 430 -2.04 0.57 24.46
N LEU A 431 -3.22 -0.05 24.42
CA LEU A 431 -3.57 -1.06 23.42
C LEU A 431 -3.64 -0.47 22.01
N ALA A 432 -4.30 0.69 21.84
CA ALA A 432 -4.36 1.41 20.57
C ALA A 432 -2.96 1.77 20.02
N LEU A 433 -2.06 2.21 20.91
CA LEU A 433 -0.65 2.52 20.59
C LEU A 433 0.13 1.27 20.13
N LEU A 434 -0.02 0.12 20.80
CA LEU A 434 0.62 -1.14 20.41
C LEU A 434 0.14 -1.62 19.03
N LEU A 435 -1.18 -1.58 18.81
CA LEU A 435 -1.80 -2.01 17.56
C LEU A 435 -1.42 -1.09 16.40
N SER A 436 -1.38 0.23 16.63
CA SER A 436 -0.85 1.23 15.69
C SER A 436 0.59 0.88 15.25
N GLY A 437 1.51 0.70 16.21
CA GLY A 437 2.91 0.36 15.94
C GLY A 437 3.05 -0.91 15.07
N THR A 438 2.45 -2.02 15.51
CA THR A 438 2.51 -3.29 14.75
C THR A 438 1.97 -3.20 13.32
N SER A 439 1.02 -2.31 13.05
CA SER A 439 0.48 -2.10 11.69
C SER A 439 1.39 -1.23 10.83
N ALA A 440 1.92 -0.13 11.39
CA ALA A 440 2.88 0.75 10.73
C ALA A 440 4.17 0.00 10.32
N GLY A 441 4.61 -0.99 11.10
CA GLY A 441 5.78 -1.81 10.78
C GLY A 441 5.63 -2.71 9.56
N ILE A 442 4.43 -3.27 9.34
CA ILE A 442 4.14 -4.04 8.12
C ILE A 442 4.15 -3.11 6.91
N VAL A 443 3.58 -1.90 7.05
CA VAL A 443 3.62 -0.86 6.00
C VAL A 443 5.05 -0.43 5.67
N CYS A 444 5.89 -0.18 6.67
CA CYS A 444 7.31 0.16 6.48
C CYS A 444 8.08 -0.95 5.74
N THR A 445 7.78 -2.21 6.05
CA THR A 445 8.39 -3.38 5.39
C THR A 445 8.03 -3.42 3.89
N ILE A 446 6.75 -3.25 3.56
CA ILE A 446 6.25 -3.24 2.17
C ILE A 446 6.81 -2.04 1.39
N ALA A 447 6.73 -0.84 1.96
CA ALA A 447 7.25 0.38 1.34
C ALA A 447 8.76 0.28 1.05
N GLY A 448 9.52 -0.30 1.99
CA GLY A 448 10.96 -0.51 1.81
C GLY A 448 11.32 -1.57 0.76
N GLN A 449 10.54 -2.64 0.62
CA GLN A 449 10.72 -3.55 -0.53
C GLN A 449 10.56 -2.81 -1.86
N MET A 450 9.48 -2.04 -2.01
CA MET A 450 9.24 -1.23 -3.22
C MET A 450 10.40 -0.27 -3.51
N VAL A 451 11.03 0.31 -2.48
CA VAL A 451 12.23 1.15 -2.60
C VAL A 451 13.48 0.35 -3.02
N SER A 452 13.75 -0.80 -2.39
CA SER A 452 14.95 -1.61 -2.66
C SER A 452 14.92 -2.27 -4.05
N GLU A 453 13.79 -2.88 -4.37
CA GLU A 453 13.54 -3.56 -5.65
C GLU A 453 13.39 -2.52 -6.78
N GLY A 454 12.63 -1.44 -6.52
CA GLY A 454 12.40 -0.38 -7.48
C GLY A 454 13.64 0.46 -7.81
N MET A 455 14.41 0.92 -6.81
CA MET A 455 15.58 1.78 -7.05
C MET A 455 16.85 1.01 -7.38
N LEU A 456 17.11 -0.13 -6.73
CA LEU A 456 18.38 -0.87 -6.86
C LEU A 456 18.28 -2.24 -7.53
N ASN A 457 17.07 -2.73 -7.85
CA ASN A 457 16.84 -4.13 -8.28
C ASN A 457 17.22 -5.18 -7.22
N TRP A 458 17.31 -4.79 -5.94
CA TRP A 458 17.78 -5.67 -4.88
C TRP A 458 16.60 -6.34 -4.17
N SER A 459 16.27 -7.55 -4.61
CA SER A 459 15.27 -8.39 -3.96
C SER A 459 15.86 -9.07 -2.71
N VAL A 460 15.22 -8.79 -1.56
CA VAL A 460 15.59 -9.36 -0.25
C VAL A 460 14.33 -9.94 0.37
N ARG A 461 14.43 -11.13 0.99
CA ARG A 461 13.28 -11.77 1.64
C ARG A 461 12.69 -10.83 2.71
N PRO A 462 11.38 -10.53 2.72
CA PRO A 462 10.80 -9.47 3.56
C PRO A 462 11.09 -9.63 5.05
N TRP A 463 11.05 -10.86 5.59
CA TRP A 463 11.39 -11.12 6.99
C TRP A 463 12.85 -10.76 7.32
N LEU A 464 13.78 -11.02 6.40
CA LEU A 464 15.20 -10.68 6.56
C LEU A 464 15.39 -9.17 6.41
N ARG A 465 14.65 -8.55 5.49
CA ARG A 465 14.67 -7.10 5.30
C ARG A 465 14.16 -6.35 6.54
N ARG A 466 13.01 -6.77 7.12
CA ARG A 466 12.50 -6.24 8.39
C ARG A 466 13.47 -6.55 9.54
N LEU A 467 14.03 -7.76 9.64
CA LEU A 467 15.02 -8.07 10.68
C LEU A 467 16.23 -7.13 10.63
N LEU A 468 16.71 -6.79 9.43
CA LEU A 468 17.81 -5.85 9.23
C LEU A 468 17.42 -4.42 9.62
N THR A 469 16.30 -3.87 9.12
CA THR A 469 15.87 -2.52 9.53
C THR A 469 15.59 -2.44 11.03
N ARG A 470 14.92 -3.45 11.58
CA ARG A 470 14.55 -3.54 13.00
C ARG A 470 15.76 -3.68 13.91
N SER A 471 16.83 -4.33 13.45
CA SER A 471 18.11 -4.34 14.16
C SER A 471 18.76 -2.95 14.16
N ILE A 472 18.69 -2.22 13.04
CA ILE A 472 19.25 -0.87 12.90
C ILE A 472 18.48 0.17 13.74
N SER A 473 17.16 0.04 13.89
CA SER A 473 16.31 0.93 14.70
C SER A 473 16.32 0.61 16.20
N ILE A 474 16.41 -0.66 16.58
CA ILE A 474 16.46 -1.06 18.00
C ILE A 474 17.77 -0.65 18.68
N VAL A 475 18.93 -0.74 18.01
CA VAL A 475 20.22 -0.38 18.61
C VAL A 475 20.25 1.05 19.20
N PRO A 476 19.93 2.14 18.45
CA PRO A 476 19.90 3.48 19.02
C PRO A 476 18.78 3.62 20.07
N SER A 477 17.61 3.00 19.86
CA SER A 477 16.50 3.03 20.81
C SER A 477 16.88 2.42 22.18
N VAL A 478 17.60 1.30 22.19
CA VAL A 478 18.11 0.64 23.40
C VAL A 478 19.21 1.45 24.08
N ILE A 479 20.12 2.06 23.30
CA ILE A 479 21.18 2.94 23.84
C ILE A 479 20.54 4.15 24.55
N VAL A 480 19.57 4.81 23.92
CA VAL A 480 18.84 5.95 24.50
C VAL A 480 18.04 5.53 25.73
N ALA A 481 17.32 4.40 25.66
CA ALA A 481 16.58 3.83 26.80
C ALA A 481 17.47 3.48 27.99
N GLY A 482 18.73 3.08 27.74
CA GLY A 482 19.70 2.73 28.79
C GLY A 482 20.50 3.92 29.35
N ALA A 483 20.77 4.95 28.54
CA ALA A 483 21.60 6.09 28.93
C ALA A 483 20.81 7.30 29.45
N VAL A 484 19.61 7.55 28.91
CA VAL A 484 18.76 8.70 29.25
C VAL A 484 17.38 8.26 29.76
N GLY A 485 16.90 7.09 29.32
CA GLY A 485 15.61 6.56 29.75
C GLY A 485 14.43 7.24 29.04
N ARG A 486 13.36 7.50 29.79
CA ARG A 486 12.04 7.90 29.26
C ARG A 486 12.07 9.21 28.45
N GLN A 487 12.71 10.25 28.97
CA GLN A 487 12.78 11.57 28.32
C GLN A 487 13.49 11.48 26.95
N GLY A 488 14.70 10.92 26.92
CA GLY A 488 15.45 10.76 25.67
C GLY A 488 14.76 9.90 24.62
N LEU A 489 13.90 8.94 25.02
CA LEU A 489 13.06 8.20 24.08
C LEU A 489 11.99 9.08 23.43
N ASN A 490 11.37 10.00 24.19
CA ASN A 490 10.40 10.96 23.64
C ASN A 490 11.10 11.97 22.71
N ASP A 491 12.30 12.41 23.07
CA ASP A 491 13.14 13.29 22.24
C ASP A 491 13.55 12.60 20.94
N ALA A 492 13.97 11.33 21.00
CA ALA A 492 14.28 10.53 19.81
C ALA A 492 13.05 10.28 18.91
N LEU A 493 11.88 10.04 19.53
CA LEU A 493 10.60 9.82 18.84
C LEU A 493 10.07 11.06 18.12
N THR A 494 10.34 12.27 18.64
CA THR A 494 9.99 13.53 17.97
C THR A 494 11.05 13.95 16.94
N ALA A 495 12.34 13.75 17.24
CA ALA A 495 13.44 14.02 16.31
C ALA A 495 13.37 13.17 15.04
N SER A 496 12.86 11.93 15.11
CA SER A 496 12.63 11.10 13.91
C SER A 496 11.55 11.68 12.99
N GLN A 497 10.51 12.34 13.52
CA GLN A 497 9.49 13.02 12.71
C GLN A 497 10.06 14.26 12.01
N VAL A 498 10.94 14.99 12.69
CA VAL A 498 11.69 16.11 12.11
C VAL A 498 12.62 15.65 10.99
N ALA A 499 13.31 14.51 11.16
CA ALA A 499 14.13 13.90 10.11
C ALA A 499 13.28 13.46 8.89
N LEU A 500 12.10 12.88 9.13
CA LEU A 500 11.12 12.54 8.08
C LEU A 500 10.67 13.79 7.30
N SER A 501 10.40 14.89 8.01
CA SER A 501 10.05 16.19 7.42
C SER A 501 11.15 16.70 6.48
N VAL A 502 12.42 16.64 6.91
CA VAL A 502 13.58 17.11 6.12
C VAL A 502 13.82 16.26 4.86
N ILE A 503 13.49 14.97 4.89
CA ILE A 503 13.61 14.07 3.74
C ILE A 503 12.48 14.29 2.71
N LEU A 504 11.29 14.68 3.15
CA LEU A 504 10.09 14.74 2.33
C LEU A 504 10.20 15.59 1.03
N PRO A 505 10.83 16.78 0.99
CA PRO A 505 11.02 17.54 -0.25
C PRO A 505 11.78 16.78 -1.34
N PHE A 506 12.71 15.91 -0.97
CA PHE A 506 13.52 15.12 -1.90
C PHE A 506 12.73 13.95 -2.52
N VAL A 507 11.81 13.35 -1.76
CA VAL A 507 10.94 12.26 -2.24
C VAL A 507 9.74 12.79 -3.04
N THR A 508 9.22 13.97 -2.69
CA THR A 508 8.11 14.61 -3.40
C THR A 508 8.52 15.28 -4.72
N ALA A 509 9.76 15.76 -4.86
CA ALA A 509 10.22 16.39 -6.11
C ALA A 509 10.14 15.45 -7.35
N PRO A 510 10.64 14.20 -7.33
CA PRO A 510 10.46 13.25 -8.43
C PRO A 510 8.99 12.96 -8.76
N LEU A 511 8.15 12.77 -7.74
CA LEU A 511 6.71 12.54 -7.91
C LEU A 511 6.02 13.67 -8.69
N ILE A 512 6.28 14.92 -8.30
CA ILE A 512 5.72 16.10 -8.97
C ILE A 512 6.28 16.22 -10.39
N TYR A 513 7.60 16.04 -10.56
CA TYR A 513 8.27 16.06 -11.86
C TYR A 513 7.69 15.04 -12.86
N PHE A 514 7.51 13.77 -12.45
CA PHE A 514 6.94 12.73 -13.31
C PHE A 514 5.46 13.01 -13.63
N THR A 515 4.66 13.35 -12.63
CA THR A 515 3.22 13.62 -12.82
C THR A 515 2.92 14.85 -13.68
N CYS A 516 3.91 15.73 -13.86
CA CYS A 516 3.85 16.92 -14.71
C CYS A 516 4.49 16.73 -16.11
N ARG A 517 5.01 15.54 -16.47
CA ARG A 517 5.68 15.30 -17.77
C ARG A 517 4.86 14.37 -18.67
N SER A 518 4.40 14.89 -19.80
CA SER A 518 3.51 14.16 -20.74
C SER A 518 4.09 12.85 -21.25
N HIS A 519 5.37 12.81 -21.61
CA HIS A 519 6.04 11.58 -22.05
C HIS A 519 5.98 10.43 -21.03
N ILE A 520 5.87 10.73 -19.73
CA ILE A 520 5.79 9.72 -18.67
C ILE A 520 4.31 9.41 -18.37
N MET A 521 3.47 10.43 -18.36
CA MET A 521 2.02 10.33 -18.12
C MET A 521 1.21 10.11 -19.42
N THR A 522 1.64 9.19 -20.29
CA THR A 522 0.89 8.81 -21.50
C THR A 522 0.65 7.30 -21.52
N VAL A 523 -0.62 6.91 -21.69
CA VAL A 523 -1.04 5.52 -21.88
C VAL A 523 -1.03 5.22 -23.38
N ILE A 524 -0.26 4.22 -23.80
CA ILE A 524 -0.28 3.73 -25.18
C ILE A 524 -1.53 2.85 -25.35
N THR A 525 -2.43 3.20 -26.27
CA THR A 525 -3.49 2.27 -26.69
C THR A 525 -2.98 1.33 -27.76
N ALA A 526 -3.42 0.08 -27.76
CA ALA A 526 -3.30 -0.78 -28.93
C ALA A 526 -4.05 -0.14 -30.12
N PRO A 527 -3.67 -0.45 -31.38
CA PRO A 527 -4.50 -0.15 -32.54
C PRO A 527 -5.91 -0.71 -32.36
N SER A 528 -6.92 -0.06 -32.92
CA SER A 528 -8.26 -0.64 -33.05
C SER A 528 -8.36 -1.32 -34.41
N ASP A 529 -8.84 -2.56 -34.46
CA ASP A 529 -8.92 -3.38 -35.69
C ASP A 529 -9.80 -2.80 -36.82
N ASN A 530 -10.44 -1.65 -36.60
CA ASN A 530 -11.21 -0.92 -37.60
C ASN A 530 -10.34 -0.07 -38.55
N ASP A 531 -9.13 0.32 -38.16
CA ASP A 531 -8.23 1.15 -39.00
C ASP A 531 -7.30 0.27 -39.87
N ALA A 532 -7.91 -0.64 -40.62
CA ALA A 532 -7.26 -1.43 -41.67
C ALA A 532 -7.05 -0.58 -42.95
N GLY A 533 -6.33 0.54 -42.83
CA GLY A 533 -6.05 1.50 -43.91
C GLY A 533 -4.60 2.01 -43.86
N GLU A 534 -3.98 2.15 -45.04
CA GLU A 534 -2.53 2.33 -45.17
C GLU A 534 -2.01 3.68 -44.65
N ALA A 535 -1.43 3.68 -43.45
CA ALA A 535 -0.48 4.68 -42.96
C ALA A 535 0.42 4.07 -41.87
N GLU A 536 1.58 4.68 -41.61
CA GLU A 536 2.39 4.34 -40.43
C GLU A 536 1.71 4.89 -39.17
N THR A 537 0.84 4.08 -38.54
CA THR A 537 0.00 4.52 -37.42
C THR A 537 0.84 4.76 -36.16
N GLU A 538 1.22 6.02 -35.91
CA GLU A 538 1.75 6.45 -34.61
C GLU A 538 0.82 5.98 -33.49
N SER A 539 1.37 5.22 -32.54
CA SER A 539 0.56 4.61 -31.47
C SER A 539 -0.13 5.69 -30.63
N ALA A 540 -1.46 5.78 -30.72
CA ALA A 540 -2.25 6.91 -30.22
C ALA A 540 -2.18 7.07 -28.68
N GLY A 541 -1.18 7.83 -28.22
CA GLY A 541 -0.90 8.02 -26.81
C GLY A 541 -1.93 8.89 -26.09
N VAL A 542 -2.73 8.30 -25.21
CA VAL A 542 -3.67 9.04 -24.34
C VAL A 542 -2.89 9.71 -23.20
N ASN A 543 -2.64 11.00 -23.34
CA ASN A 543 -1.95 11.83 -22.36
C ASN A 543 -2.85 12.09 -21.12
N MET A 544 -2.41 11.61 -19.97
CA MET A 544 -3.08 11.70 -18.66
C MET A 544 -2.35 12.61 -17.65
N ARG A 545 -1.42 13.45 -18.14
CA ARG A 545 -0.68 14.44 -17.34
C ARG A 545 -1.62 15.30 -16.49
N ASN A 546 -1.14 15.70 -15.31
CA ASN A 546 -1.84 16.67 -14.46
C ASN A 546 -2.20 17.96 -15.21
N GLY A 547 -3.36 18.54 -14.90
CA GLY A 547 -3.74 19.87 -15.36
C GLY A 547 -2.82 20.96 -14.78
N TRP A 548 -2.78 22.13 -15.41
CA TRP A 548 -1.92 23.23 -14.99
C TRP A 548 -2.22 23.72 -13.56
N ILE A 549 -3.51 23.76 -13.16
CA ILE A 549 -3.94 24.10 -11.80
C ILE A 549 -3.36 23.11 -10.77
N VAL A 550 -3.47 21.81 -11.04
CA VAL A 550 -2.91 20.73 -10.20
C VAL A 550 -1.38 20.84 -10.13
N THR A 551 -0.74 21.21 -11.24
CA THR A 551 0.72 21.44 -11.31
C THR A 551 1.15 22.63 -10.45
N ILE A 552 0.46 23.77 -10.53
CA ILE A 552 0.72 24.95 -9.69
C ILE A 552 0.53 24.60 -8.21
N PHE A 553 -0.55 23.92 -7.86
CA PHE A 553 -0.84 23.56 -6.47
C PHE A 553 0.20 22.58 -5.90
N ALA A 554 0.64 21.60 -6.70
CA ALA A 554 1.74 20.70 -6.34
C ALA A 554 3.05 21.45 -6.08
N MET A 555 3.42 22.38 -6.97
CA MET A 555 4.62 23.21 -6.81
C MET A 555 4.51 24.16 -5.61
N LEU A 556 3.31 24.67 -5.29
CA LEU A 556 3.06 25.51 -4.11
C LEU A 556 3.22 24.71 -2.82
N ILE A 557 2.63 23.51 -2.74
CA ILE A 557 2.83 22.60 -1.60
C ILE A 557 4.31 22.30 -1.44
N TRP A 558 5.01 21.89 -2.50
CA TRP A 558 6.44 21.60 -2.45
C TRP A 558 7.28 22.79 -2.01
N LEU A 559 6.96 24.01 -2.46
CA LEU A 559 7.62 25.23 -2.00
C LEU A 559 7.41 25.48 -0.51
N VAL A 560 6.19 25.26 0.02
CA VAL A 560 5.91 25.33 1.47
C VAL A 560 6.72 24.27 2.23
N LEU A 561 6.78 23.03 1.74
CA LEU A 561 7.59 21.95 2.32
C LEU A 561 9.08 22.31 2.39
N VAL A 562 9.63 22.89 1.32
CA VAL A 562 11.03 23.34 1.28
C VAL A 562 11.26 24.51 2.23
N VAL A 563 10.41 25.54 2.22
CA VAL A 563 10.58 26.74 3.05
C VAL A 563 10.47 26.40 4.54
N MET A 564 9.51 25.55 4.94
CA MET A 564 9.37 25.10 6.32
C MET A 564 10.58 24.28 6.79
N ASN A 565 11.10 23.36 5.97
CA ASN A 565 12.29 22.59 6.33
C ASN A 565 13.59 23.42 6.35
N VAL A 566 13.73 24.42 5.48
CA VAL A 566 14.86 25.36 5.56
C VAL A 566 14.77 26.21 6.82
N ALA A 567 13.58 26.71 7.18
CA ALA A 567 13.37 27.44 8.43
C ALA A 567 13.66 26.58 9.66
N LEU A 568 13.22 25.31 9.65
CA LEU A 568 13.48 24.32 10.70
C LEU A 568 14.99 24.09 10.91
N LEU A 569 15.73 23.78 9.84
CA LEU A 569 17.17 23.55 9.90
C LEU A 569 17.93 24.79 10.39
N VAL A 570 17.48 26.00 10.02
CA VAL A 570 18.05 27.26 10.53
C VAL A 570 17.71 27.48 12.01
N LEU A 571 16.50 27.17 12.48
CA LEU A 571 16.12 27.32 13.89
C LEU A 571 16.85 26.33 14.81
N VAL A 572 16.95 25.06 14.38
CA VAL A 572 17.74 24.03 15.06
C VAL A 572 19.22 24.41 15.08
N GLY A 573 19.78 24.83 13.93
CA GLY A 573 21.18 25.30 13.82
C GLY A 573 21.50 26.57 14.62
N LEU A 574 20.48 27.32 15.04
CA LEU A 574 20.60 28.50 15.92
C LEU A 574 20.31 28.19 17.40
N GLY A 575 20.00 26.94 17.77
CA GLY A 575 19.63 26.56 19.14
C GLY A 575 18.33 27.22 19.61
N LYS A 576 17.35 27.38 18.72
CA LYS A 576 16.05 28.04 18.96
C LYS A 576 14.83 27.13 18.76
N ALA A 577 15.08 25.83 18.69
CA ALA A 577 14.11 24.75 18.68
C ALA A 577 14.37 23.85 19.90
#